data_AF-A0A072TL98-F1
#
_entry.id   AF-A0A072TL98-F1
#
_cell.length_a   1.000
_cell.length_b   1.000
_cell.length_c   1.000
_cell.angle_alpha   90.00
_cell.angle_beta   90.00
_cell.angle_gamma   90.00
#
_symmetry.space_group_name_H-M   'P 1'
#
loop_
_entity.id
_entity.type
_entity.pdbx_description
1 polymer ?
#
loop_
_entity_poly.entity_id
_entity_poly.type
_entity_poly.pdbx_seq_one_letter_code
_entity_poly.pdbx_strand_id
1 'polypeptide(L)'
;MCKFAHDRKILFLTIVKSEIYTYRCEPYDPPAFRAWAVKGWCTAIPPVLKLFNKLIDNGFKVILLTGRDQESLGQVTVDNLHNQGFIAYERLIMRTAAYKGQSAVMYKSNIRKQLEDEGYKIWGNVGDQWSDLQGNSSGNRTFKLPNPMYFVP
;
A
#
# COMPACT_ATOMS: atom_id res chain seq x y z
N MET A 1 29.18 -20.41 -14.40
CA MET A 1 27.82 -19.84 -14.51
C MET A 1 27.52 -19.10 -13.22
N CYS A 2 27.63 -17.77 -13.20
CA CYS A 2 27.40 -16.95 -12.01
C CYS A 2 25.93 -17.01 -11.59
N LYS A 3 25.68 -17.55 -10.39
CA LYS A 3 24.44 -17.29 -9.65
C LYS A 3 24.42 -15.80 -9.33
N PHE A 4 23.72 -15.01 -10.12
CA PHE A 4 23.26 -13.71 -9.65
C PHE A 4 22.42 -13.99 -8.41
N ALA A 5 22.96 -13.62 -7.23
CA ALA A 5 22.14 -13.40 -6.06
C ALA A 5 20.95 -12.56 -6.54
N HIS A 6 19.75 -13.13 -6.46
CA HIS A 6 18.53 -12.40 -6.79
C HIS A 6 18.48 -11.23 -5.80
N ASP A 7 18.96 -10.06 -6.22
CA ASP A 7 18.73 -8.81 -5.52
C ASP A 7 17.22 -8.75 -5.29
N ARG A 8 16.77 -8.96 -4.05
CA ARG A 8 15.36 -8.92 -3.69
C ARG A 8 14.91 -7.46 -3.68
N LYS A 9 14.75 -6.89 -4.88
CA LYS A 9 14.36 -5.50 -5.10
C LYS A 9 12.87 -5.38 -4.85
N ILE A 10 12.50 -4.57 -3.85
CA ILE A 10 11.10 -4.26 -3.57
C ILE A 10 10.74 -2.86 -4.04
N LEU A 11 9.55 -2.73 -4.62
CA LEU A 11 8.80 -1.47 -4.59
C LEU A 11 7.59 -1.60 -3.65
N PHE A 12 7.41 -0.63 -2.77
CA PHE A 12 6.16 -0.48 -2.01
C PHE A 12 5.15 0.30 -2.82
N LEU A 13 3.94 -0.22 -2.87
CA LEU A 13 2.78 0.50 -3.35
C LEU A 13 1.74 0.53 -2.22
N THR A 14 1.53 1.70 -1.62
CA THR A 14 0.37 1.90 -0.76
C THR A 14 -0.88 1.90 -1.63
N ILE A 15 -1.87 1.09 -1.23
CA ILE A 15 -3.19 1.05 -1.87
C ILE A 15 -3.87 2.42 -1.67
N VAL A 16 -3.95 3.20 -2.74
CA VAL A 16 -4.61 4.51 -2.74
C VAL A 16 -6.12 4.33 -2.63
N LYS A 17 -6.76 5.11 -1.76
CA LYS A 17 -8.22 5.16 -1.65
C LYS A 17 -8.74 6.27 -2.57
N SER A 18 -9.12 5.94 -3.80
CA SER A 18 -9.52 6.96 -4.80
C SER A 18 -11.00 7.29 -4.84
N GLU A 19 -11.90 6.52 -4.21
CA GLU A 19 -13.33 6.63 -4.53
C GLU A 19 -14.25 6.63 -3.32
N ILE A 20 -14.25 7.66 -2.47
CA ILE A 20 -15.40 7.85 -1.56
C ILE A 20 -15.96 9.25 -1.55
N TYR A 21 -15.16 10.29 -1.75
CA TYR A 21 -15.70 11.61 -1.53
C TYR A 21 -15.99 12.24 -2.89
N THR A 22 -17.26 12.38 -3.24
CA THR A 22 -17.68 13.64 -3.87
C THR A 22 -17.03 14.77 -3.05
N TYR A 23 -16.44 15.79 -3.67
CA TYR A 23 -15.73 16.93 -3.04
C TYR A 23 -16.59 17.77 -2.06
N ARG A 24 -17.39 17.14 -1.19
CA ARG A 24 -18.43 17.72 -0.38
C ARG A 24 -17.92 18.34 0.92
N CYS A 25 -16.59 18.39 1.13
CA CYS A 25 -15.98 18.94 2.34
C CYS A 25 -16.57 18.37 3.65
N GLU A 26 -17.15 17.17 3.62
CA GLU A 26 -17.70 16.52 4.80
C GLU A 26 -16.56 15.91 5.65
N PRO A 27 -16.65 15.96 6.99
CA PRO A 27 -15.67 15.32 7.86
C PRO A 27 -15.54 13.82 7.57
N TYR A 28 -14.35 13.27 7.85
CA TYR A 28 -14.13 11.83 7.75
C TYR A 28 -15.04 11.07 8.71
N ASP A 29 -15.88 10.18 8.17
CA ASP A 29 -16.77 9.28 8.90
C ASP A 29 -16.22 7.84 8.82
N PRO A 30 -15.60 7.30 9.90
CA PRO A 30 -15.03 5.96 9.90
C PRO A 30 -16.07 4.83 9.69
N PRO A 31 -17.24 4.83 10.34
CA PRO A 31 -18.33 3.90 10.02
C PRO A 31 -18.75 3.92 8.54
N ALA A 32 -18.98 5.10 7.95
CA ALA A 32 -19.37 5.20 6.54
C ALA A 32 -18.25 4.71 5.61
N PHE A 33 -16.99 5.05 5.91
CA PHE A 33 -15.83 4.52 5.21
C PHE A 33 -15.82 2.99 5.24
N ARG A 34 -16.05 2.39 6.41
CA ARG A 34 -16.07 0.92 6.58
C ARG A 34 -17.21 0.29 5.78
N ALA A 35 -18.41 0.86 5.84
CA ALA A 35 -19.59 0.39 5.11
C ALA A 35 -19.41 0.47 3.58
N TRP A 36 -18.67 1.46 3.10
CA TRP A 36 -18.26 1.50 1.69
C TRP A 36 -17.14 0.47 1.39
N ALA A 37 -16.13 0.36 2.26
CA ALA A 37 -14.95 -0.45 1.99
C ALA A 37 -15.30 -1.95 1.87
N VAL A 38 -16.29 -2.42 2.65
CA VAL A 38 -16.79 -3.80 2.55
C VAL A 38 -17.50 -4.10 1.23
N LYS A 39 -17.91 -3.08 0.44
CA LYS A 39 -18.50 -3.32 -0.89
C LYS A 39 -17.47 -3.83 -1.90
N GLY A 40 -16.18 -3.53 -1.70
CA GLY A 40 -15.12 -4.01 -2.58
C GLY A 40 -15.23 -3.48 -4.03
N TRP A 41 -15.69 -2.24 -4.19
CA TRP A 41 -15.85 -1.58 -5.50
C TRP A 41 -14.80 -0.50 -5.73
N CYS A 42 -13.60 -0.64 -5.16
CA CYS A 42 -12.53 0.32 -5.38
C CYS A 42 -11.97 0.15 -6.79
N THR A 43 -12.13 1.15 -7.65
CA THR A 43 -11.51 1.14 -8.98
C THR A 43 -10.01 1.38 -8.90
N ALA A 44 -9.22 0.64 -9.69
CA ALA A 44 -7.79 0.90 -9.83
C ALA A 44 -7.54 2.28 -10.42
N ILE A 45 -6.53 2.98 -9.89
CA ILE A 45 -5.96 4.16 -10.55
C ILE A 45 -5.16 3.65 -11.76
N PRO A 46 -5.55 3.94 -13.02
CA PRO A 46 -4.95 3.29 -14.19
C PRO A 46 -3.43 3.49 -14.31
N PRO A 47 -2.86 4.68 -14.06
CA PRO A 47 -1.41 4.86 -14.03
C PRO A 47 -0.69 3.99 -12.99
N VAL A 48 -1.31 3.72 -11.84
CA VAL A 48 -0.75 2.89 -10.78
C VAL A 48 -0.75 1.42 -11.18
N LEU A 49 -1.83 0.93 -11.79
CA LEU A 49 -1.89 -0.43 -12.32
C LEU A 49 -0.85 -0.64 -13.44
N LYS A 50 -0.69 0.35 -14.33
CA LYS A 50 0.34 0.32 -15.38
C LYS A 50 1.76 0.27 -14.78
N LEU A 51 2.03 1.07 -13.75
CA LEU A 51 3.31 1.04 -13.03
C LEU A 51 3.53 -0.34 -12.37
N PHE A 52 2.52 -0.86 -11.67
CA PHE A 52 2.55 -2.18 -11.04
C PHE A 52 2.95 -3.27 -12.02
N ASN A 53 2.24 -3.40 -13.16
CA ASN A 53 2.54 -4.40 -14.17
C ASN A 53 3.97 -4.24 -14.71
N LYS A 54 4.38 -3.01 -15.03
CA LYS A 54 5.75 -2.75 -15.50
C LYS A 54 6.82 -3.17 -14.49
N LEU A 55 6.58 -3.02 -13.19
CA LEU A 55 7.54 -3.43 -12.16
C LEU A 55 7.66 -4.95 -12.09
N ILE A 56 6.52 -5.64 -12.10
CA ILE A 56 6.48 -7.11 -12.14
C ILE A 56 7.22 -7.63 -13.38
N ASP A 57 6.92 -7.07 -14.57
CA ASP A 57 7.58 -7.46 -15.83
C ASP A 57 9.09 -7.24 -15.81
N ASN A 58 9.57 -6.25 -15.04
CA ASN A 58 11.00 -5.96 -14.86
C ASN A 58 11.63 -6.72 -13.68
N GLY A 59 10.93 -7.69 -13.09
CA GLY A 59 11.44 -8.56 -12.04
C GLY A 59 11.49 -7.94 -10.65
N PHE A 60 10.82 -6.81 -10.42
CA PHE A 60 10.64 -6.28 -9.07
C PHE A 60 9.64 -7.11 -8.29
N LYS A 61 9.91 -7.29 -7.00
CA LYS A 61 8.90 -7.77 -6.04
C LYS A 61 8.08 -6.57 -5.59
N VAL A 62 6.76 -6.62 -5.76
CA VAL A 62 5.90 -5.53 -5.29
C VAL A 62 5.22 -5.95 -3.99
N ILE A 63 5.40 -5.15 -2.93
CA ILE A 63 4.67 -5.35 -1.67
C ILE A 63 3.61 -4.26 -1.53
N LEU A 64 2.39 -4.70 -1.24
CA LEU A 64 1.26 -3.82 -0.94
C LEU A 64 1.17 -3.66 0.57
N LEU A 65 1.42 -2.45 1.08
CA LEU A 65 1.35 -2.13 2.51
C LEU A 65 0.19 -1.17 2.75
N THR A 66 -0.76 -1.55 3.60
CA THR A 66 -1.97 -0.75 3.83
C THR A 66 -2.32 -0.63 5.30
N GLY A 67 -2.91 0.51 5.66
CA GLY A 67 -3.49 0.73 6.98
C GLY A 67 -4.88 0.11 7.15
N ARG A 68 -5.44 -0.56 6.12
CA ARG A 68 -6.70 -1.31 6.24
C ARG A 68 -6.54 -2.41 7.29
N ASP A 69 -7.59 -2.57 8.10
CA ASP A 69 -7.65 -3.62 9.12
C ASP A 69 -7.82 -5.00 8.47
N GLN A 70 -6.96 -5.93 8.83
CA GLN A 70 -6.92 -7.26 8.23
C GLN A 70 -8.16 -8.09 8.58
N GLU A 71 -8.62 -8.01 9.83
CA GLU A 71 -9.74 -8.81 10.34
C GLU A 71 -11.04 -8.44 9.63
N SER A 72 -11.29 -7.14 9.46
CA SER A 72 -12.55 -6.65 8.91
C SER A 72 -12.56 -6.42 7.39
N LEU A 73 -11.41 -6.18 6.77
CA LEU A 73 -11.32 -5.81 5.34
C LEU A 73 -10.40 -6.73 4.52
N GLY A 74 -9.86 -7.79 5.12
CA GLY A 74 -8.89 -8.68 4.49
C GLY A 74 -9.38 -9.27 3.17
N GLN A 75 -10.42 -10.11 3.24
CA GLN A 75 -10.94 -10.82 2.06
C GLN A 75 -11.41 -9.86 0.97
N VAL A 76 -12.21 -8.85 1.33
CA VAL A 76 -12.72 -7.86 0.38
C VAL A 76 -11.58 -7.08 -0.31
N THR A 77 -10.48 -6.82 0.39
CA THR A 77 -9.31 -6.16 -0.21
C THR A 77 -8.61 -7.07 -1.21
N VAL A 78 -8.45 -8.35 -0.89
CA VAL A 78 -7.84 -9.35 -1.80
C VAL A 78 -8.70 -9.50 -3.06
N ASP A 79 -10.01 -9.70 -2.90
CA ASP A 79 -10.94 -9.89 -4.03
C ASP A 79 -10.94 -8.64 -4.93
N ASN A 80 -10.97 -7.45 -4.33
CA ASN A 80 -10.91 -6.21 -5.09
C ASN A 80 -9.58 -6.06 -5.83
N LEU A 81 -8.44 -6.35 -5.19
CA LEU A 81 -7.13 -6.26 -5.86
C LEU A 81 -7.08 -7.20 -7.07
N HIS A 82 -7.53 -8.44 -6.91
CA HIS A 82 -7.61 -9.42 -7.98
C HIS A 82 -8.51 -8.94 -9.13
N ASN A 83 -9.72 -8.48 -8.82
CA ASN A 83 -10.69 -7.98 -9.81
C ASN A 83 -10.19 -6.73 -10.56
N GLN A 84 -9.32 -5.95 -9.93
CA GLN A 84 -8.73 -4.73 -10.50
C GLN A 84 -7.37 -4.99 -11.18
N GLY A 85 -6.92 -6.25 -11.29
CA GLY A 85 -5.72 -6.64 -12.03
C GLY A 85 -4.42 -6.64 -11.22
N PHE A 86 -4.46 -6.40 -9.90
CA PHE A 86 -3.29 -6.51 -9.02
C PHE A 86 -3.10 -7.96 -8.54
N ILE A 87 -2.58 -8.83 -9.41
CA ILE A 87 -2.51 -10.28 -9.16
C ILE A 87 -1.13 -10.71 -8.64
N ALA A 88 -0.05 -10.22 -9.26
CA ALA A 88 1.30 -10.74 -9.08
C ALA A 88 2.12 -10.06 -7.95
N TYR A 89 1.45 -9.49 -6.95
CA TYR A 89 2.17 -8.89 -5.81
C TYR A 89 2.83 -9.99 -4.96
N GLU A 90 3.98 -9.68 -4.36
CA GLU A 90 4.72 -10.62 -3.52
C GLU A 90 4.02 -10.83 -2.17
N ARG A 91 3.62 -9.74 -1.51
CA ARG A 91 2.91 -9.76 -0.22
C ARG A 91 1.90 -8.62 -0.15
N LEU A 92 0.74 -8.91 0.44
CA LEU A 92 -0.18 -7.91 0.96
C LEU A 92 -0.04 -7.88 2.49
N ILE A 93 0.38 -6.74 3.04
CA ILE A 93 0.55 -6.52 4.47
C ILE A 93 -0.50 -5.52 4.94
N MET A 94 -1.40 -6.01 5.79
CA MET A 94 -2.50 -5.25 6.36
C MET A 94 -2.28 -5.02 7.85
N ARG A 95 -3.01 -4.07 8.42
CA ARG A 95 -2.89 -3.75 9.84
C ARG A 95 -3.62 -4.79 10.67
N THR A 96 -2.94 -5.38 11.65
CA THR A 96 -3.53 -6.34 12.60
C THR A 96 -3.77 -5.69 13.96
N ALA A 97 -4.49 -6.40 14.85
CA ALA A 97 -4.73 -5.98 16.23
C ALA A 97 -3.43 -5.67 17.00
N ALA A 98 -2.32 -6.35 16.68
CA ALA A 98 -1.01 -6.12 17.30
C ALA A 98 -0.46 -4.70 17.07
N TYR A 99 -0.91 -4.03 16.01
CA TYR A 99 -0.51 -2.66 15.67
C TYR A 99 -1.58 -1.64 16.03
N LYS A 100 -2.64 -2.01 16.76
CA LYS A 100 -3.70 -1.08 17.18
C LYS A 100 -3.10 0.03 18.07
N GLY A 101 -3.53 1.26 17.86
CA GLY A 101 -3.04 2.44 18.60
C GLY A 101 -1.73 3.06 18.08
N GLN A 102 -0.95 2.37 17.23
CA GLN A 102 0.23 2.97 16.60
C GLN A 102 -0.13 4.03 15.54
N SER A 103 0.72 5.03 15.32
CA SER A 103 0.54 5.95 14.19
C SER A 103 0.77 5.23 12.85
N ALA A 104 0.21 5.77 11.77
CA ALA A 104 0.40 5.20 10.44
C ALA A 104 1.90 5.22 10.04
N VAL A 105 2.60 6.30 10.37
CA VAL A 105 4.05 6.45 10.17
C VAL A 105 4.83 5.35 10.88
N MET A 106 4.55 5.12 12.17
CA MET A 106 5.27 4.15 12.99
C MET A 106 5.03 2.72 12.49
N TYR A 107 3.76 2.37 12.29
CA TYR A 107 3.39 1.06 11.75
C TYR A 107 4.10 0.77 10.43
N LYS A 108 4.01 1.68 9.45
CA LYS A 108 4.59 1.44 8.12
C LYS A 108 6.11 1.44 8.14
N SER A 109 6.72 2.30 8.95
CA SER A 109 8.18 2.31 9.14
C SER A 109 8.69 0.98 9.70
N ASN A 110 8.01 0.44 10.71
CA ASN A 110 8.38 -0.83 11.31
C ASN A 110 8.25 -2.00 10.32
N ILE A 111 7.18 -2.05 9.53
CA ILE A 111 7.03 -3.08 8.49
C ILE A 111 8.14 -2.97 7.43
N ARG A 112 8.46 -1.75 6.97
CA ARG A 112 9.55 -1.56 6.01
C ARG A 112 10.90 -2.01 6.57
N LYS A 113 11.16 -1.68 7.84
CA LYS A 113 12.37 -2.11 8.54
C LYS A 113 12.45 -3.64 8.67
N GLN A 114 11.34 -4.29 9.05
CA GLN A 114 11.26 -5.76 9.09
C GLN A 114 11.57 -6.38 7.73
N LEU A 115 11.10 -5.79 6.63
CA LEU A 115 11.40 -6.30 5.29
C LEU A 115 12.88 -6.10 4.90
N GLU A 116 13.50 -4.99 5.30
CA GLU A 116 14.96 -4.83 5.16
C GLU A 116 15.72 -5.89 5.97
N ASP A 117 15.26 -6.20 7.18
CA ASP A 117 15.87 -7.21 8.06
C ASP A 117 15.64 -8.65 7.54
N GLU A 118 14.54 -8.90 6.83
CA GLU A 118 14.32 -10.12 6.02
C GLU A 118 15.28 -10.21 4.81
N GLY A 119 16.02 -9.12 4.53
CA GLY A 119 17.05 -8.98 3.50
C GLY A 119 16.50 -8.55 2.15
N TYR A 120 15.39 -7.81 2.14
CA TYR A 120 14.95 -7.05 0.98
C TYR A 120 15.69 -5.72 0.86
N LYS A 121 15.84 -5.23 -0.37
CA LYS A 121 16.30 -3.87 -0.65
C LYS A 121 15.15 -3.04 -1.21
N ILE A 122 14.74 -2.02 -0.46
CA ILE A 122 13.64 -1.15 -0.84
C ILE A 122 14.15 -0.11 -1.85
N TRP A 123 13.85 -0.32 -3.13
CA TRP A 123 14.28 0.59 -4.20
C TRP A 123 13.38 1.81 -4.32
N GLY A 124 12.11 1.66 -3.98
CA GLY A 124 11.25 2.81 -3.86
C GLY A 124 9.93 2.53 -3.17
N ASN A 125 9.28 3.63 -2.82
CA ASN A 125 8.06 3.64 -2.04
C ASN A 125 7.10 4.66 -2.64
N VAL A 126 5.90 4.20 -2.97
CA VAL A 126 4.86 4.99 -3.60
C VAL A 126 3.67 5.05 -2.65
N GLY A 127 3.20 6.26 -2.37
CA GLY A 127 2.06 6.45 -1.47
C GLY A 127 1.37 7.78 -1.68
N ASP A 128 0.11 7.85 -1.29
CA ASP A 128 -0.71 9.05 -1.40
C ASP A 128 -0.70 9.89 -0.12
N GLN A 129 -0.15 9.38 0.98
CA GLN A 129 0.00 10.12 2.23
C GLN A 129 1.48 10.34 2.56
N TRP A 130 1.80 11.43 3.23
CA TRP A 130 3.16 11.62 3.76
C TRP A 130 3.52 10.52 4.78
N SER A 131 2.52 10.00 5.51
CA SER A 131 2.70 8.86 6.41
C SER A 131 3.09 7.55 5.73
N ASP A 132 2.94 7.43 4.41
CA ASP A 132 3.50 6.31 3.63
C ASP A 132 5.00 6.44 3.44
N LEU A 133 5.49 7.67 3.30
CA LEU A 133 6.82 7.98 2.76
C LEU A 133 7.80 8.44 3.85
N GLN A 134 7.28 8.91 4.97
CA GLN A 134 8.04 9.39 6.12
C GLN A 134 8.40 8.28 7.10
N GLY A 135 9.30 8.62 8.03
CA GLY A 135 9.87 7.70 9.01
C GLY A 135 11.08 6.95 8.45
N ASN A 136 11.35 5.78 9.02
CA ASN A 136 12.52 4.99 8.68
C ASN A 136 12.27 4.09 7.46
N SER A 137 13.35 3.63 6.86
CA SER A 137 13.32 2.64 5.77
C SER A 137 12.41 3.06 4.60
N SER A 138 12.42 4.34 4.23
CA SER A 138 11.58 4.90 3.15
C SER A 138 11.96 4.39 1.75
N GLY A 139 13.12 3.74 1.63
CA GLY A 139 13.69 3.25 0.38
C GLY A 139 14.53 4.30 -0.34
N ASN A 140 15.19 3.88 -1.43
CA ASN A 140 16.10 4.75 -2.18
C ASN A 140 15.41 5.95 -2.83
N ARG A 141 14.12 5.83 -3.19
CA ARG A 141 13.31 6.90 -3.76
C ARG A 141 11.86 6.83 -3.30
N THR A 142 11.26 7.98 -3.04
CA THR A 142 9.85 8.09 -2.67
C THR A 142 9.07 8.80 -3.76
N PHE A 143 7.81 8.40 -3.96
CA PHE A 143 6.91 8.96 -4.97
C PHE A 143 5.57 9.29 -4.30
N LYS A 144 5.26 10.58 -4.19
CA LYS A 144 4.00 11.06 -3.61
C LYS A 144 2.93 11.15 -4.70
N LEU A 145 1.86 10.39 -4.53
CA LEU A 145 0.66 10.51 -5.35
C LEU A 145 -0.23 11.65 -4.83
N PRO A 146 -0.93 12.39 -5.70
CA PRO A 146 -1.89 13.40 -5.27
C PRO A 146 -3.10 12.72 -4.63
N ASN A 147 -3.51 13.23 -3.47
CA ASN A 147 -4.78 12.86 -2.85
C ASN A 147 -5.36 14.11 -2.17
N PRO A 148 -6.29 14.81 -2.82
CA PRO A 148 -6.93 16.00 -2.25
C PRO A 148 -8.07 15.67 -1.28
N MET A 149 -8.42 14.39 -1.10
CA MET A 149 -9.66 13.98 -0.43
C MET A 149 -9.53 13.93 1.09
N TYR A 150 -8.37 13.49 1.60
CA TYR A 150 -8.15 13.37 3.04
C TYR A 150 -6.66 13.37 3.38
N PHE A 151 -6.37 13.67 4.65
CA PHE A 151 -5.03 13.63 5.22
C PHE A 151 -4.98 12.63 6.39
N VAL A 152 -3.90 11.86 6.45
CA VAL A 152 -3.58 10.99 7.59
C VAL A 152 -2.41 11.62 8.34
N PRO A 153 -2.63 12.13 9.57
CA PRO A 153 -1.58 12.66 10.43
C PRO A 153 -0.48 11.64 10.75
#